data_AF-A0A645D5E0-F1
#
_entry.id   AF-A0A645D5E0-F1
#
_cell.length_a   1.000
_cell.length_b   1.000
_cell.length_c   1.000
_cell.angle_alpha   90.00
_cell.angle_beta   90.00
_cell.angle_gamma   90.00
#
_symmetry.space_group_name_H-M   'P 1'
#
loop_
_entity.id
_entity.type
_entity.pdbx_description
1 polymer ?
#
loop_
_entity_poly.entity_id
_entity_poly.type
_entity_poly.pdbx_seq_one_letter_code
_entity_poly.pdbx_strand_id
1 'polypeptide(L)'
;MDYALLGNRIRNCRKSRGMSQARLAEMLDISVNYMGQIELAERHIGLDLLENISIVLDISILSLLYEVNTGALLTEEINLLLRECTISELLIISDMVKALKLSLGNYCSKLDSGRDQ
;
A
#
# COMPACT_ATOMS: atom_id res chain seq x y z
N MET A 1 1.02 11.06 -13.79
CA MET A 1 0.59 10.90 -12.38
C MET A 1 -0.83 10.38 -12.42
N ASP A 2 -1.08 9.20 -11.86
CA ASP A 2 -2.44 8.63 -11.81
C ASP A 2 -3.21 9.29 -10.66
N TYR A 3 -4.09 10.24 -11.00
CA TYR A 3 -4.84 11.00 -10.00
C TYR A 3 -5.92 10.17 -9.31
N ALA A 4 -6.47 9.13 -9.98
CA ALA A 4 -7.45 8.24 -9.38
C ALA A 4 -6.81 7.41 -8.27
N LEU A 5 -5.61 6.88 -8.53
CA LEU A 5 -4.83 6.16 -7.54
C LEU A 5 -4.39 7.06 -6.37
N LEU A 6 -3.96 8.29 -6.68
CA LEU A 6 -3.57 9.28 -5.68
C LEU A 6 -4.75 9.63 -4.75
N GLY A 7 -5.91 9.99 -5.31
CA GLY A 7 -7.11 10.32 -4.53
C GLY A 7 -7.55 9.16 -3.63
N ASN A 8 -7.51 7.94 -4.15
CA ASN A 8 -7.82 6.73 -3.37
C ASN A 8 -6.81 6.52 -2.22
N ARG A 9 -5.52 6.74 -2.45
CA ARG A 9 -4.50 6.62 -1.38
C ARG A 9 -4.66 7.65 -0.28
N ILE A 10 -4.92 8.91 -0.65
CA ILE A 10 -5.20 9.98 0.31
C ILE A 10 -6.40 9.56 1.18
N ARG A 11 -7.48 9.07 0.53
CA ARG A 11 -8.67 8.56 1.22
C ARG A 11 -8.37 7.40 2.17
N ASN A 12 -7.57 6.43 1.74
CA ASN A 12 -7.23 5.26 2.55
C ASN A 12 -6.35 5.62 3.74
N CYS A 13 -5.33 6.46 3.54
CA CYS A 13 -4.46 6.93 4.61
C CYS A 13 -5.20 7.80 5.62
N ARG A 14 -6.12 8.65 5.16
CA ARG A 14 -7.01 9.42 6.03
C ARG A 14 -7.88 8.51 6.88
N LYS A 15 -8.51 7.51 6.26
CA LYS A 15 -9.37 6.54 6.96
C LYS A 15 -8.61 5.68 7.97
N SER A 16 -7.41 5.21 7.64
CA SER A 16 -6.60 4.42 8.57
C SER A 16 -6.18 5.20 9.81
N ARG A 17 -6.20 6.53 9.74
CA ARG A 17 -5.98 7.45 10.87
C ARG A 17 -7.27 7.91 11.57
N GLY A 18 -8.43 7.34 11.21
CA GLY A 18 -9.71 7.70 11.81
C GLY A 18 -10.18 9.13 11.51
N MET A 19 -9.61 9.79 10.50
CA MET A 19 -9.94 11.19 10.18
C MET A 19 -11.15 11.29 9.25
N SER A 20 -12.03 12.26 9.48
CA SER A 20 -13.09 12.65 8.52
C SER A 20 -12.51 13.54 7.42
N GLN A 21 -13.22 13.67 6.27
CA GLN A 21 -12.82 14.63 5.23
C GLN A 21 -12.77 16.06 5.78
N ALA A 22 -13.73 16.41 6.64
CA ALA A 22 -13.77 17.71 7.28
C ALA A 22 -12.53 17.97 8.15
N ARG A 23 -12.07 16.96 8.91
CA ARG A 23 -10.89 17.07 9.74
C ARG A 23 -9.62 17.26 8.92
N LEU A 24 -9.44 16.47 7.85
CA LEU A 24 -8.27 16.63 6.98
C LEU A 24 -8.30 17.98 6.25
N ALA A 25 -9.47 18.41 5.78
CA ALA A 25 -9.63 19.69 5.11
C ALA A 25 -9.32 20.88 6.05
N GLU A 26 -9.77 20.82 7.30
CA GLU A 26 -9.45 21.81 8.35
C GLU A 26 -7.93 21.90 8.59
N MET A 27 -7.24 20.76 8.70
CA MET A 27 -5.79 20.73 8.93
C MET A 27 -4.98 21.28 7.74
N LEU A 28 -5.54 21.25 6.54
CA LEU A 28 -4.91 21.71 5.30
C LEU A 28 -5.36 23.12 4.89
N ASP A 29 -6.22 23.76 5.66
CA ASP A 29 -6.85 25.05 5.36
C ASP A 29 -7.53 25.07 3.96
N ILE A 30 -8.28 24.01 3.66
CA ILE A 30 -9.08 23.90 2.42
C ILE A 30 -10.54 23.60 2.71
N SER A 31 -11.41 23.81 1.72
CA SER A 31 -12.82 23.43 1.86
C SER A 31 -13.00 21.90 1.88
N VAL A 32 -13.96 21.42 2.67
CA VAL A 32 -14.34 20.00 2.72
C VAL A 32 -14.75 19.48 1.34
N ASN A 33 -15.41 20.33 0.54
CA ASN A 33 -15.79 20.00 -0.83
C ASN A 33 -14.55 19.78 -1.71
N TYR A 34 -13.53 20.64 -1.59
CA TYR A 34 -12.29 20.47 -2.33
C TYR A 34 -11.57 19.17 -1.92
N MET A 35 -11.52 18.83 -0.62
CA MET A 35 -11.02 17.54 -0.15
C MET A 35 -11.78 16.35 -0.77
N GLY A 36 -13.10 16.43 -0.88
CA GLY A 36 -13.91 15.43 -1.56
C GLY A 36 -13.54 15.26 -3.03
N GLN A 37 -13.41 16.37 -3.76
CA GLN A 37 -13.00 16.38 -5.17
C GLN A 37 -11.59 15.81 -5.39
N ILE A 38 -10.67 16.05 -4.45
CA ILE A 38 -9.31 15.49 -4.47
C ILE A 38 -9.37 13.96 -4.32
N GLU A 39 -10.12 13.44 -3.35
CA GLU A 39 -10.24 11.99 -3.14
C GLU A 39 -10.94 11.26 -4.27
N LEU A 40 -11.83 11.95 -5.00
CA LEU A 40 -12.52 11.45 -6.19
C LEU A 40 -11.74 11.68 -7.49
N ALA A 41 -10.57 12.33 -7.42
CA ALA A 41 -9.76 12.72 -8.58
C ALA A 41 -10.47 13.65 -9.58
N GLU A 42 -11.49 14.39 -9.13
CA GLU A 42 -12.21 15.39 -9.93
C GLU A 42 -11.44 16.71 -10.03
N ARG A 43 -10.49 16.93 -9.12
CA ARG A 43 -9.59 18.08 -9.12
C ARG A 43 -8.14 17.65 -8.97
N HIS A 44 -7.29 18.25 -9.80
CA HIS A 44 -5.85 18.18 -9.63
C HIS A 44 -5.39 19.08 -8.46
N ILE A 45 -4.30 18.67 -7.82
CA ILE A 45 -3.64 19.39 -6.74
C ILE A 45 -2.22 19.76 -7.17
N GLY A 46 -1.75 20.91 -6.71
CA GLY A 46 -0.34 21.31 -6.85
C GLY A 46 0.57 20.49 -5.93
N LEU A 47 1.88 20.61 -6.16
CA LEU A 47 2.89 19.93 -5.36
C LEU A 47 2.86 20.40 -3.88
N ASP A 48 2.66 21.70 -3.64
CA ASP A 48 2.61 22.28 -2.29
C ASP A 48 1.48 21.66 -1.45
N LEU A 49 0.28 21.52 -2.03
CA LEU A 49 -0.86 20.90 -1.33
C LEU A 49 -0.63 19.40 -1.12
N LEU A 50 -0.02 18.72 -2.10
CA LEU A 50 0.34 17.31 -1.98
C LEU A 50 1.38 17.08 -0.87
N GLU A 51 2.37 17.95 -0.75
CA GLU A 51 3.37 17.93 0.33
C GLU A 51 2.69 18.13 1.68
N ASN A 52 1.83 19.13 1.81
CA ASN A 52 1.06 19.37 3.04
C ASN A 52 0.18 18.17 3.42
N ILE A 53 -0.47 17.54 2.45
CA ILE A 53 -1.23 16.29 2.68
C ILE A 53 -0.32 15.19 3.22
N SER A 54 0.88 15.03 2.65
CA SER A 54 1.84 14.01 3.09
C SER A 54 2.32 14.25 4.53
N ILE A 55 2.56 15.51 4.90
CA ILE A 55 2.96 15.91 6.26
C ILE A 55 1.83 15.66 7.26
N VAL A 56 0.61 16.11 6.94
CA VAL A 56 -0.56 15.95 7.82
C VAL A 56 -0.92 14.48 8.01
N LEU A 57 -0.79 13.68 6.95
CA LEU A 57 -1.00 12.24 7.01
C LEU A 57 0.23 11.48 7.51
N ASP A 58 1.34 12.12 7.88
CA ASP A 58 2.56 11.47 8.36
C ASP A 58 2.98 10.28 7.47
N ILE A 59 3.13 10.55 6.18
CA ILE A 59 3.58 9.59 5.16
C ILE A 59 4.50 10.30 4.18
N SER A 60 5.39 9.54 3.53
CA SER A 60 6.19 10.09 2.44
C SER A 60 5.30 10.45 1.24
N ILE A 61 5.60 11.58 0.60
CA ILE A 61 4.98 11.97 -0.66
C ILE A 61 5.13 10.89 -1.74
N LEU A 62 6.24 10.13 -1.73
CA LEU A 62 6.47 9.00 -2.63
C LEU A 62 5.44 7.88 -2.42
N SER A 63 5.01 7.64 -1.17
CA SER A 63 3.99 6.63 -0.86
C SER A 63 2.60 7.03 -1.35
N LEU A 64 2.31 8.33 -1.46
CA LEU A 64 1.10 8.83 -2.11
C LEU A 64 1.17 8.66 -3.64
N LEU A 65 2.34 8.94 -4.22
CA LEU A 65 2.53 8.95 -5.68
C LEU A 65 2.73 7.57 -6.30
N TYR A 66 3.48 6.70 -5.63
CA TYR A 66 3.90 5.41 -6.16
C TYR A 66 3.35 4.26 -5.32
N GLU A 67 2.95 3.18 -6.01
CA GLU A 67 2.73 1.93 -5.32
C GLU A 67 4.10 1.39 -5.01
N VAL A 68 4.50 1.41 -3.74
CA VAL A 68 5.60 0.55 -3.33
C VAL A 68 5.03 -0.86 -3.41
N ASN A 69 5.20 -1.51 -4.56
CA ASN A 69 4.88 -2.91 -4.72
C ASN A 69 5.94 -3.69 -3.94
N THR A 70 5.74 -3.75 -2.61
CA THR A 70 6.60 -4.46 -1.67
C THR A 70 6.75 -5.91 -2.08
N GLY A 71 5.70 -6.53 -2.64
CA GLY A 71 5.75 -7.86 -3.22
C GLY A 71 6.77 -7.98 -4.35
N ALA A 72 6.79 -7.03 -5.29
CA ALA A 72 7.76 -7.00 -6.39
C ALA A 72 9.18 -6.75 -5.89
N LEU A 73 9.37 -5.86 -4.92
CA LEU A 73 10.68 -5.59 -4.31
C LEU A 73 11.24 -6.82 -3.59
N LEU A 74 10.42 -7.48 -2.76
CA LEU A 74 10.77 -8.71 -2.06
C LEU A 74 11.03 -9.86 -3.05
N THR A 75 10.26 -9.94 -4.13
CA THR A 75 10.47 -10.96 -5.17
C THR A 75 11.81 -10.75 -5.88
N GLU A 76 12.19 -9.50 -6.17
CA GLU A 76 13.48 -9.21 -6.78
C GLU A 76 14.63 -9.51 -5.81
N GLU A 77 14.49 -9.17 -4.53
CA GLU A 77 15.46 -9.54 -3.50
C GLU A 77 15.68 -11.06 -3.43
N ILE A 78 14.59 -11.84 -3.43
CA ILE A 78 14.67 -13.31 -3.49
C ILE A 78 15.37 -13.75 -4.78
N ASN A 79 15.02 -13.19 -5.93
CA ASN A 79 15.65 -13.55 -7.20
C ASN A 79 17.16 -13.30 -7.19
N LEU A 80 17.61 -12.17 -6.61
CA LEU A 80 19.03 -11.86 -6.48
C LEU A 80 19.77 -12.91 -5.65
N LEU A 81 19.20 -13.37 -4.53
CA LEU A 81 19.77 -14.45 -3.72
C LEU A 81 19.88 -15.77 -4.49
N LEU A 82 18.91 -16.05 -5.37
CA LEU A 82 18.88 -17.30 -6.15
C LEU A 82 19.85 -17.31 -7.35
N ARG A 83 20.39 -16.15 -7.78
CA ARG A 83 21.25 -16.07 -8.99
C ARG A 83 22.54 -16.86 -8.87
N GLU A 84 23.08 -17.02 -7.67
CA GLU A 84 24.35 -17.69 -7.42
C GLU A 84 24.18 -19.16 -6.98
N CYS A 85 22.94 -19.66 -6.94
CA CYS A 85 22.66 -21.04 -6.58
C CYS A 85 22.91 -22.02 -7.72
N THR A 86 23.42 -23.19 -7.37
CA THR A 86 23.51 -24.34 -8.25
C THR A 86 22.14 -24.99 -8.50
N ILE A 87 22.04 -25.84 -9.54
CA ILE A 87 20.80 -26.56 -9.86
C ILE A 87 20.30 -27.40 -8.67
N SER A 88 21.22 -28.07 -7.95
CA SER A 88 20.87 -28.89 -6.79
C SER A 88 20.29 -28.05 -5.65
N GLU A 89 20.86 -26.88 -5.37
CA GLU A 89 20.34 -25.95 -4.36
C GLU A 89 18.96 -25.41 -4.77
N LEU A 90 18.79 -25.02 -6.03
CA LEU A 90 17.50 -24.52 -6.54
C LEU A 90 16.38 -25.55 -6.46
N LEU A 91 16.67 -26.84 -6.67
CA LEU A 91 15.70 -27.91 -6.51
C LEU A 91 15.21 -28.01 -5.05
N ILE A 92 16.15 -28.03 -4.10
CA ILE A 92 15.83 -28.08 -2.67
C ILE A 92 15.03 -26.83 -2.27
N ILE A 93 15.48 -25.64 -2.68
CA ILE A 93 14.81 -24.37 -2.37
C ILE A 93 13.40 -24.36 -2.95
N SER A 94 13.21 -24.80 -4.19
CA SER A 94 11.89 -24.89 -4.83
C SER A 94 10.94 -25.76 -4.01
N ASP A 95 11.40 -26.93 -3.56
CA ASP A 95 10.55 -27.85 -2.78
C ASP A 95 10.21 -27.27 -1.41
N MET A 96 11.15 -26.59 -0.77
CA MET A 96 10.92 -25.88 0.49
C MET A 96 9.92 -24.72 0.33
N VAL A 97 10.06 -23.91 -0.73
CA VAL A 97 9.12 -22.81 -1.02
C VAL A 97 7.70 -23.34 -1.27
N LYS A 98 7.56 -24.46 -2.00
CA LYS A 98 6.26 -25.11 -2.21
C LYS A 98 5.65 -25.60 -0.90
N ALA A 99 6.45 -26.27 -0.06
CA ALA A 99 6.00 -26.74 1.24
C ALA A 99 5.55 -25.58 2.15
N LEU A 100 6.37 -24.53 2.23
CA LEU A 100 6.06 -23.32 2.99
C LEU A 100 4.77 -22.64 2.49
N LYS A 101 4.60 -22.50 1.18
CA LYS A 101 3.39 -21.92 0.59
C LYS A 101 2.14 -22.72 0.94
N LEU A 102 2.21 -24.05 0.88
CA LEU A 102 1.09 -24.93 1.26
C LEU A 102 0.77 -24.80 2.75
N SER A 103 1.78 -24.79 3.62
CA SER A 103 1.58 -24.59 5.05
C SER A 103 0.90 -23.25 5.34
N LEU A 104 1.38 -22.14 4.75
CA LEU A 104 0.78 -20.82 4.94
C LEU A 104 -0.66 -20.75 4.42
N GLY A 105 -0.96 -21.37 3.28
CA GLY A 105 -2.32 -21.45 2.74
C GLY A 105 -3.30 -22.16 3.68
N ASN A 106 -2.84 -23.22 4.36
CA ASN A 106 -3.62 -23.96 5.36
C ASN A 106 -3.82 -23.19 6.68
N TYR A 107 -2.98 -22.21 6.99
CA TYR A 107 -3.13 -21.33 8.16
C TYR A 107 -4.10 -20.17 7.88
N CYS A 108 -4.06 -19.55 6.69
CA CYS A 108 -5.02 -18.49 6.32
C CYS A 108 -6.47 -18.99 6.29
N SER A 109 -6.71 -20.19 5.73
CA SER A 109 -8.06 -20.77 5.66
C SER A 109 -8.66 -21.11 7.03
N LYS A 110 -7.83 -21.35 8.06
CA LYS A 110 -8.28 -21.56 9.46
C LYS A 110 -8.60 -20.28 10.22
N LEU A 111 -8.01 -19.15 9.84
CA LEU A 111 -8.28 -17.84 10.46
C LEU A 111 -9.59 -17.23 9.96
N ASP A 112 -9.97 -17.50 8.72
CA ASP A 112 -11.25 -17.02 8.16
C ASP A 112 -12.45 -17.80 8.73
N SER A 113 -12.28 -19.07 9.10
CA SER A 113 -13.33 -19.88 9.75
C SER A 113 -13.53 -19.59 11.25
N GLY A 114 -12.68 -18.74 11.85
CA GLY A 114 -12.73 -18.40 13.28
C GLY A 114 -13.30 -17.02 13.60
N ARG A 115 -13.85 -16.30 12.59
CA ARG A 115 -14.48 -14.98 12.77
C ARG A 115 -16.02 -15.00 12.73
N ASP A 116 -16.60 -16.17 12.51
CA ASP A 116 -18.05 -16.41 12.49
C ASP A 116 -18.56 -17.16 13.75
N GLN A 117 -17.83 -17.11 14.87
CA GLN A 117 -18.30 -17.59 16.18
C GLN A 117 -18.12 -16.52 17.26
#